data_AF-M4VBJ0-F1
#
_entry.id   AF-M4VBJ0-F1
#
_cell.length_a   1.000
_cell.length_b   1.000
_cell.length_c   1.000
_cell.angle_alpha   90.00
_cell.angle_beta   90.00
_cell.angle_gamma   90.00
#
_symmetry.space_group_name_H-M   'P 1'
#
loop_
_entity.id
_entity.type
_entity.pdbx_description
1 polymer ?
#
loop_
_entity_poly.entity_id
_entity_poly.type
_entity_poly.pdbx_seq_one_letter_code
_entity_poly.pdbx_strand_id
1 'polypeptide(L)' 'MELYRNTGGDSGIVGYEIGTDSIVVKFRDGAVYLYDYTHTGVADVEHMKQLALSGSGLNSFISRAVRKRFARKIR' A
#
# COMPACT_ATOMS: atom_id res chain seq x y z
N MET A 1 -8.24 0.60 9.50
CA MET A 1 -7.48 -0.34 8.65
C MET A 1 -8.30 -1.58 8.33
N GLU A 2 -8.41 -1.90 7.05
CA GLU A 2 -9.00 -3.13 6.51
C GLU A 2 -7.94 -4.23 6.35
N LEU A 3 -8.36 -5.50 6.45
CA LEU A 3 -7.48 -6.64 6.25
C LEU A 3 -7.22 -6.87 4.76
N TYR A 4 -5.96 -7.04 4.40
CA TYR A 4 -5.59 -7.34 3.03
C TYR A 4 -5.93 -8.82 2.75
N ARG A 5 -6.80 -9.06 1.75
CA ARG A 5 -7.31 -10.41 1.45
C ARG A 5 -6.20 -11.41 1.10
N ASN A 6 -5.07 -10.94 0.57
CA ASN A 6 -3.93 -11.76 0.20
C ASN A 6 -4.33 -12.97 -0.65
N THR A 7 -5.05 -12.74 -1.75
CA THR A 7 -5.58 -13.83 -2.60
C THR A 7 -4.46 -14.66 -3.26
N GLY A 8 -3.25 -14.11 -3.36
CA GLY A 8 -2.05 -14.82 -3.81
C GLY A 8 -1.28 -15.60 -2.74
N GLY A 9 -1.71 -15.56 -1.47
CA GLY A 9 -1.14 -16.34 -0.36
C GLY A 9 0.18 -15.84 0.22
N ASP A 10 1.05 -15.17 -0.55
CA ASP A 10 2.41 -14.79 -0.12
C ASP A 10 2.66 -13.27 -0.03
N SER A 11 1.61 -12.46 0.14
CA SER A 11 1.81 -11.01 0.27
C SER A 11 2.50 -10.64 1.58
N GLY A 12 3.50 -9.75 1.49
CA GLY A 12 4.11 -9.08 2.64
C GLY A 12 3.18 -8.08 3.34
N ILE A 13 1.98 -7.83 2.79
CA ILE A 13 1.00 -6.85 3.29
C ILE A 13 -0.09 -7.57 4.08
N VAL A 14 -0.41 -7.05 5.26
CA VAL A 14 -1.47 -7.59 6.15
C VAL A 14 -2.72 -6.73 6.20
N GLY A 15 -2.60 -5.45 5.87
CA GLY A 15 -3.73 -4.53 5.92
C GLY A 15 -3.43 -3.20 5.25
N TYR A 16 -4.49 -2.45 5.01
CA TYR A 16 -4.42 -1.13 4.40
C TYR A 16 -5.52 -0.21 4.94
N GLU A 17 -5.41 1.08 4.66
CA GLU A 17 -6.47 2.06 4.91
C GLU A 17 -6.47 3.07 3.78
N ILE A 18 -7.62 3.25 3.15
CA ILE A 18 -7.78 4.18 2.03
C ILE A 18 -8.23 5.53 2.59
N GLY A 19 -7.42 6.56 2.34
CA GLY A 19 -7.79 7.96 2.53
C GLY A 19 -8.18 8.62 1.20
N THR A 20 -8.61 9.88 1.27
CA THR A 20 -9.00 10.65 0.09
C THR A 20 -7.84 10.84 -0.88
N ASP A 21 -6.66 11.19 -0.36
CA ASP A 21 -5.45 11.53 -1.12
C ASP A 21 -4.27 10.59 -0.83
N SER A 22 -4.55 9.50 -0.12
CA SER A 22 -3.53 8.66 0.45
C SER A 22 -4.00 7.22 0.67
N ILE A 23 -3.03 6.34 0.90
CA ILE A 23 -3.25 4.98 1.36
C ILE A 23 -2.18 4.66 2.41
N VAL A 24 -2.62 4.13 3.55
CA VAL A 24 -1.74 3.56 4.57
C VAL A 24 -1.64 2.07 4.34
N VAL A 25 -0.43 1.52 4.35
CA VAL A 25 -0.18 0.08 4.15
C VAL A 25 0.59 -0.46 5.34
N LYS A 26 0.08 -1.57 5.90
CA LYS A 26 0.71 -2.31 6.99
C LYS A 26 1.32 -3.60 6.46
N PHE A 27 2.60 -3.79 6.76
CA PHE A 27 3.37 -4.97 6.37
C PHE A 27 3.42 -6.02 7.49
N ARG A 28 3.77 -7.26 7.12
CA ARG A 28 3.87 -8.43 8.03
C ARG A 28 4.91 -8.25 9.12
N ASP A 29 5.96 -7.46 8.88
CA ASP A 29 7.00 -7.10 9.85
C ASP A 29 6.52 -6.05 10.88
N GLY A 30 5.28 -5.58 10.75
CA GLY A 30 4.70 -4.56 11.61
C GLY A 30 4.94 -3.13 11.14
N ALA A 31 5.73 -2.93 10.07
CA ALA A 31 5.98 -1.61 9.52
C ALA A 31 4.71 -1.04 8.89
N VAL A 32 4.49 0.26 9.10
CA VAL A 32 3.34 0.98 8.57
C VAL A 32 3.82 2.18 7.77
N TYR A 33 3.42 2.29 6.50
CA TYR A 33 3.82 3.37 5.61
C TYR A 33 2.62 4.15 5.11
N LEU A 34 2.76 5.47 5.05
CA LEU A 34 1.83 6.38 4.41
C LEU A 34 2.31 6.69 2.99
N TYR A 35 1.44 6.46 2.01
CA TYR A 35 1.62 6.85 0.63
C TYR A 35 0.60 7.93 0.30
N ASP A 36 1.06 9.11 -0.11
CA ASP A 36 0.22 10.25 -0.48
C ASP A 36 0.45 10.67 -1.94
N TYR A 37 -0.43 11.54 -2.44
CA TYR A 37 -0.28 12.09 -3.78
C TYR A 37 1.00 12.93 -3.97
N THR A 38 1.52 13.55 -2.92
CA THR A 38 2.67 14.45 -2.99
C THR A 38 3.99 13.70 -3.23
N HIS A 39 4.25 12.64 -2.46
CA HIS A 39 5.51 11.89 -2.50
C HIS A 39 5.41 10.70 -3.45
N THR A 40 4.27 9.99 -3.42
CA THR A 40 4.05 8.77 -4.20
C THR A 40 3.53 9.09 -5.59
N GLY A 41 2.77 10.19 -5.75
CA GLY A 41 2.11 10.55 -7.00
C GLY A 41 0.69 10.02 -7.09
N VAL A 42 -0.21 10.83 -7.66
CA VAL A 42 -1.65 10.54 -7.76
C VAL A 42 -1.92 9.19 -8.45
N ALA A 43 -1.33 8.97 -9.62
CA ALA A 43 -1.55 7.75 -10.39
C ALA A 43 -1.11 6.48 -9.65
N ASP A 44 0.02 6.54 -8.95
CA ASP A 44 0.53 5.41 -8.18
C ASP A 44 -0.36 5.12 -6.97
N VAL A 45 -0.80 6.14 -6.24
CA VAL A 45 -1.70 5.97 -5.08
C VAL A 45 -3.06 5.43 -5.50
N GLU A 46 -3.65 5.94 -6.58
CA GLU A 46 -4.92 5.41 -7.09
C GLU A 46 -4.79 3.94 -7.51
N HIS A 47 -3.69 3.59 -8.19
CA HIS A 47 -3.42 2.20 -8.54
C HIS A 47 -3.21 1.32 -7.29
N MET A 48 -2.52 1.83 -6.27
CA MET A 48 -2.38 1.14 -4.99
C MET A 48 -3.74 0.88 -4.32
N LYS A 49 -4.66 1.84 -4.33
CA LYS A 49 -6.02 1.67 -3.80
C LYS A 49 -6.77 0.56 -4.55
N GLN A 50 -6.70 0.53 -5.89
CA GLN A 50 -7.32 -0.53 -6.69
C GLN A 50 -6.75 -1.92 -6.35
N LEU A 51 -5.42 -2.04 -6.24
CA LEU A 51 -4.76 -3.30 -5.88
C LEU A 51 -5.10 -3.72 -4.44
N ALA A 52 -5.19 -2.77 -3.51
CA ALA A 52 -5.61 -3.01 -2.14
C ALA A 52 -7.00 -3.65 -2.07
N LEU A 53 -7.98 -3.05 -2.77
CA LEU A 53 -9.35 -3.55 -2.86
C LEU A 53 -9.45 -4.92 -3.55
N SER A 54 -8.64 -5.14 -4.59
CA SER A 54 -8.56 -6.43 -5.27
C SER A 54 -7.99 -7.55 -4.39
N GLY A 55 -7.17 -7.18 -3.40
CA GLY A 55 -6.48 -8.12 -2.52
C GLY A 55 -5.29 -8.85 -3.16
N SER A 56 -4.84 -8.42 -4.35
CA SER A 56 -3.72 -9.00 -5.08
C SER A 56 -2.77 -7.94 -5.66
N GLY A 57 -1.50 -8.29 -5.84
CA GLY A 57 -0.53 -7.48 -6.60
C GLY A 57 0.05 -6.25 -5.88
N LEU A 58 -0.55 -5.75 -4.80
CA LEU A 58 -0.11 -4.52 -4.14
C LEU A 58 1.36 -4.57 -3.67
N ASN A 59 1.78 -5.65 -3.03
CA ASN A 59 3.16 -5.80 -2.54
C ASN A 59 4.20 -5.75 -3.67
N SER A 60 3.89 -6.39 -4.80
CA SER A 60 4.75 -6.39 -5.99
C SER A 60 4.79 -5.01 -6.64
N PHE A 61 3.64 -4.32 -6.72
CA PHE A 61 3.56 -2.97 -7.27
C PHE A 61 4.40 -1.98 -6.45
N ILE A 62 4.24 -2.00 -5.13
CA ILE A 62 5.05 -1.16 -4.22
C ILE A 62 6.54 -1.42 -4.43
N SER A 63 6.96 -2.69 -4.49
CA SER A 63 8.38 -3.04 -4.65
C SER A 63 8.97 -2.63 -6.00
N ARG A 64 8.16 -2.66 -7.09
CA ARG A 64 8.64 -2.39 -8.45
C ARG A 64 8.57 -0.90 -8.82
N ALA A 65 7.41 -0.26 -8.58
CA ALA A 65 7.11 1.10 -9.03
C ALA A 65 7.37 2.15 -7.95
N VAL A 66 6.85 1.95 -6.73
CA VAL A 66 6.88 2.98 -5.68
C VAL A 66 8.21 3.03 -4.94
N ARG A 67 8.74 1.88 -4.55
CA ARG A 67 9.98 1.70 -3.79
C ARG A 67 10.02 2.55 -2.52
N LYS A 68 10.80 3.63 -2.52
CA LYS A 68 11.01 4.54 -1.37
C LYS A 68 10.16 5.81 -1.44
N ARG A 69 9.26 5.92 -2.41
CA ARG A 69 8.38 7.09 -2.60
C ARG A 69 7.18 7.04 -1.65
N PHE A 70 7.44 6.89 -0.36
CA PHE A 70 6.44 7.00 0.70
C PHE A 70 6.60 8.36 1.40
N ALA A 71 5.50 8.90 1.91
CA ALA A 71 5.52 10.17 2.64
C ALA A 71 6.20 10.02 3.99
N ARG A 72 5.83 8.98 4.75
CA ARG A 72 6.40 8.72 6.08
C ARG A 72 6.19 7.27 6.52
N LYS A 73 7.13 6.75 7.31
CA LYS A 73 6.95 5.54 8.11
C LYS A 73 6.27 5.89 9.44
N ILE A 74 5.07 5.36 9.67
CA ILE A 74 4.26 5.59 10.86
C ILE A 74 4.73 4.74 12.05
N ARG A 75 5.15 3.49 11.77
CA ARG A 75 5.61 2.52 12.76
C ARG A 75 6.68 1.62 12.17
#